data_AF-A0A383EUS3-F1
#
_entry.id   AF-A0A383EUS3-F1
#
_cell.length_a   1.000
_cell.length_b   1.000
_cell.length_c   1.000
_cell.angle_alpha   90.00
_cell.angle_beta   90.00
_cell.angle_gamma   90.00
#
_symmetry.space_group_name_H-M   'P 1'
#
loop_
_entity.id
_entity.type
_entity.pdbx_description
1 polymer ?
#
loop_
_entity_poly.entity_id
_entity_poly.type
_entity_poly.pdbx_seq_one_letter_code
_entity_poly.pdbx_strand_id
1 'polypeptide(L)' 'MKKKTVYKGKPVSIDVYNLTIEGRKVRREIIQHPGASAILAFDENGKVILVKQH' A
#
# COMPACT_ATOMS: atom_id res chain seq x y z
N MET A 1 -17.06 -12.98 2.18
CA MET A 1 -15.98 -12.28 2.90
C MET A 1 -16.50 -10.92 3.34
N LYS A 2 -16.59 -10.61 4.65
CA LYS A 2 -17.10 -9.30 5.11
C LYS A 2 -15.94 -8.31 5.25
N LYS A 3 -15.99 -7.24 4.45
CA LYS A 3 -15.07 -6.10 4.47
C LYS A 3 -15.80 -4.92 5.13
N LYS A 4 -15.11 -4.20 6.02
CA LYS A 4 -15.58 -2.92 6.57
C LYS A 4 -14.47 -1.87 6.45
N THR A 5 -14.73 -0.80 5.72
CA THR A 5 -13.86 0.38 5.74
C THR A 5 -14.04 1.10 7.07
N VAL A 6 -12.95 1.28 7.81
CA VAL A 6 -12.94 1.95 9.13
C VAL A 6 -12.36 3.35 9.07
N TYR A 7 -11.55 3.63 8.04
CA TYR A 7 -10.99 4.95 7.79
C TYR A 7 -10.89 5.19 6.29
N LYS A 8 -11.26 6.40 5.86
CA LYS A 8 -11.17 6.84 4.47
C LYS A 8 -10.41 8.16 4.41
N GLY A 9 -9.10 8.07 4.20
CA GLY A 9 -8.22 9.22 4.02
C GLY A 9 -8.06 9.59 2.55
N LYS A 10 -7.32 10.69 2.31
CA LYS A 10 -7.00 11.17 0.96
C LYS A 10 -5.97 10.29 0.24
N PRO A 11 -4.82 9.91 0.84
CA PRO A 11 -3.83 9.06 0.16
C PRO A 11 -4.16 7.56 0.27
N VAL A 12 -4.81 7.13 1.36
CA VAL A 12 -5.11 5.72 1.64
C VAL A 12 -6.43 5.55 2.37
N SER A 13 -7.01 4.36 2.28
CA SER A 13 -8.11 3.91 3.14
C SER A 13 -7.72 2.67 3.93
N ILE A 14 -8.39 2.41 5.05
CA ILE A 14 -8.14 1.24 5.90
C ILE A 14 -9.40 0.38 5.94
N ASP A 15 -9.21 -0.88 5.59
CA ASP A 15 -10.24 -1.90 5.58
C ASP A 15 -9.95 -2.98 6.60
N VAL A 16 -10.97 -3.34 7.38
CA VAL A 16 -10.94 -4.47 8.30
C VAL A 16 -11.64 -5.65 7.66
N TYR A 17 -10.94 -6.78 7.63
CA TYR A 17 -11.43 -8.07 7.20
C TYR A 17 -11.53 -9.00 8.41
N ASN A 18 -12.70 -9.60 8.58
CA ASN A 18 -12.89 -10.70 9.52
C ASN A 18 -12.98 -11.99 8.70
N LEU A 19 -12.02 -12.87 8.90
CA LEU A 19 -11.78 -14.08 8.12
C LEU A 19 -11.74 -15.30 9.04
N THR A 20 -11.90 -16.47 8.44
CA THR A 20 -11.57 -17.75 9.10
C THR A 20 -10.45 -18.40 8.32
N ILE A 21 -9.32 -18.65 8.98
CA ILE A 21 -8.14 -19.31 8.40
C ILE A 21 -7.90 -20.55 9.25
N GLU A 22 -7.89 -21.74 8.63
CA GLU A 22 -7.69 -23.02 9.33
C GLU A 22 -8.61 -23.20 10.55
N GLY A 23 -9.88 -22.83 10.40
CA GLY A 23 -10.88 -22.91 11.47
C GLY A 23 -10.78 -21.81 12.54
N ARG A 24 -9.77 -20.94 12.51
CA ARG A 24 -9.59 -19.84 13.47
C ARG A 24 -10.13 -18.53 12.92
N LYS A 25 -10.87 -17.78 13.73
CA LYS A 25 -11.30 -16.42 13.39
C LYS A 25 -10.11 -15.47 13.50
N VAL A 26 -9.81 -14.77 12.41
CA VAL A 26 -8.69 -13.84 12.30
C VAL A 26 -9.20 -12.49 11.83
N ARG A 27 -8.68 -11.42 12.42
CA ARG A 27 -8.94 -10.04 12.01
C ARG A 27 -7.69 -9.50 11.30
N ARG A 28 -7.87 -8.92 10.12
CA ARG A 28 -6.80 -8.25 9.35
C ARG A 28 -7.20 -6.82 9.06
N GLU A 29 -6.30 -5.89 9.31
CA GLU A 29 -6.42 -4.50 8.87
C GLU A 29 -5.51 -4.32 7.66
N ILE A 30 -6.06 -3.80 6.56
CA ILE A 30 -5.36 -3.67 5.29
C ILE A 30 -5.45 -2.21 4.84
N ILE A 31 -4.29 -1.61 4.61
CA ILE A 31 -4.16 -0.28 4.01
C ILE A 31 -4.31 -0.42 2.50
N GLN A 32 -5.34 0.21 1.95
CA GLN A 32 -5.53 0.33 0.51
C GLN A 32 -4.80 1.57 0.02
N HIS A 33 -3.77 1.37 -0.80
CA HIS A 33 -3.01 2.42 -1.47
C HIS A 33 -3.26 2.33 -2.99
N PRO A 34 -3.39 3.45 -3.72
CA PRO A 34 -3.63 3.45 -5.17
C PRO A 34 -2.48 2.89 -6.03
N GLY A 35 -1.49 2.23 -5.43
CA GLY A 35 -0.23 1.86 -6.07
C GLY A 35 0.71 3.06 -6.25
N ALA A 36 1.96 2.78 -6.59
CA ALA A 36 2.97 3.76 -6.93
C ALA A 36 3.92 3.16 -7.97
N SER A 37 4.64 4.01 -8.69
CA SER A 37 5.70 3.61 -9.61
C SER A 37 7.00 4.35 -9.27
N ALA A 38 8.12 3.75 -9.65
CA ALA A 38 9.43 4.35 -9.56
C ALA A 38 10.15 4.16 -10.90
N ILE A 39 11.06 5.09 -11.21
CA ILE A 39 11.86 5.06 -12.44
C ILE A 39 13.33 5.03 -12.04
N LEU A 40 14.09 4.12 -12.65
CA LEU A 40 15.55 4.12 -12.58
C LEU A 40 16.10 4.77 -13.85
N ALA A 41 16.45 6.05 -13.77
CA ALA A 41 16.94 6.84 -14.89
C ALA A 41 18.46 7.04 -14.83
N PHE A 42 19.10 6.94 -16.00
CA PHE A 42 20.54 7.17 -16.18
C PHE A 42 20.77 8.39 -17.08
N ASP A 43 21.79 9.19 -16.77
CA ASP A 43 22.27 10.26 -17.64
C ASP A 43 23.25 9.73 -18.72
N GLU A 44 23.71 10.62 -19.60
CA GLU A 44 24.65 10.29 -20.68
C GLU A 44 26.00 9.73 -20.18
N ASN A 45 26.36 9.98 -18.91
CA ASN A 45 27.57 9.48 -18.26
C ASN A 45 27.32 8.21 -17.42
N GLY A 46 26.11 7.65 -17.47
CA GLY A 46 25.72 6.48 -16.68
C GLY A 46 25.46 6.75 -15.20
N LYS A 47 25.28 8.00 -14.78
CA LYS A 47 24.92 8.35 -13.40
C LYS A 47 23.41 8.24 -13.17
N VAL A 48 23.02 7.87 -11.95
CA VAL A 48 21.60 7.72 -11.58
C VAL A 48 21.01 9.06 -11.15
N ILE A 49 19.85 9.40 -11.71
CA ILE A 49 19.08 10.59 -11.33
C ILE A 49 18.19 10.25 -10.13
N LEU A 50 18.35 10.99 -9.03
CA LEU A 50 17.59 10.82 -7.79
C LEU A 50 16.99 12.16 -7.34
N VAL A 51 15.96 12.10 -6.51
CA VAL A 51 15.36 13.28 -5.85
C VAL A 51 15.71 13.30 -4.37
N LYS A 52 15.86 14.49 -3.80
CA LYS A 52 15.92 14.68 -2.35
C LYS A 52 14.51 14.94 -1.82
N GLN A 53 13.94 13.96 -1.15
CA GLN A 53 12.64 14.11 -0.47
C GLN A 53 12.86 14.61 0.96
N HIS A 54 12.04 15.58 1.40
CA HIS A 54 12.04 16.17 2.74
C HIS A 54 11.32 15.26 3.75
#